data_AF-A0AAI8FJ41-F1
#
_entry.id   AF-A0AAI8FJ41-F1
#
_cell.length_a   1.000
_cell.length_b   1.000
_cell.length_c   1.000
_cell.angle_alpha   90.00
_cell.angle_beta   90.00
_cell.angle_gamma   90.00
#
_symmetry.space_group_name_H-M   'P 1'
#
loop_
_entity.id
_entity.type
_entity.pdbx_description
1 polymer ?
#
loop_
_entity_poly.entity_id
_entity_poly.type
_entity_poly.pdbx_seq_one_letter_code
_entity_poly.pdbx_strand_id
1 'polypeptide(L)'
;MNIRKTFDTLVKNEPYIDLDVFLDTYETFEEFPLISRYRKLAKLAPNLKEVEISNILLSTAFFVLNSALLHMQSKGHDLKGRFLAISYTNFNFSSKTEPPIPNFFVNSNSTMDDFSNKLKSKQKSDASLETKLVREQFESCGLSPLFTFYESRFLDPTCNEDIVRVYAILN
;
A
#
# COMPACT_ATOMS: atom_id res chain seq x y z
N MET A 1 -5.65 23.74 -6.20
CA MET A 1 -6.02 22.31 -6.34
C MET A 1 -7.52 22.15 -6.07
N ASN A 2 -8.29 21.50 -6.96
CA ASN A 2 -9.70 21.16 -6.68
C ASN A 2 -9.76 19.75 -6.08
N ILE A 3 -9.84 19.67 -4.75
CA ILE A 3 -9.76 18.41 -3.99
C ILE A 3 -10.87 17.44 -4.41
N ARG A 4 -12.10 17.92 -4.60
CA ARG A 4 -13.23 17.09 -5.03
C ARG A 4 -12.94 16.41 -6.37
N LYS A 5 -12.53 17.18 -7.37
CA LYS A 5 -12.21 16.64 -8.70
C LYS A 5 -11.05 15.65 -8.67
N THR A 6 -10.03 15.93 -7.84
CA THR A 6 -8.90 15.01 -7.62
C THR A 6 -9.39 13.70 -7.02
N PHE A 7 -10.18 13.76 -5.95
CA PHE A 7 -10.71 12.58 -5.27
C PHE A 7 -11.64 11.77 -6.18
N ASP A 8 -12.57 12.42 -6.88
CA ASP A 8 -13.45 11.78 -7.86
C ASP A 8 -12.63 11.04 -8.94
N THR A 9 -11.53 11.64 -9.39
CA THR A 9 -10.63 11.00 -10.36
C THR A 9 -9.90 9.79 -9.77
N LEU A 10 -9.46 9.87 -8.52
CA LEU A 10 -8.76 8.81 -7.81
C LEU A 10 -9.64 7.60 -7.56
N VAL A 11 -10.87 7.80 -7.09
CA VAL A 11 -11.73 6.68 -6.70
C VAL A 11 -12.51 6.08 -7.86
N LYS A 12 -12.86 6.86 -8.89
CA LYS A 12 -13.75 6.41 -9.96
C LYS A 12 -13.30 5.09 -10.60
N ASN A 13 -14.18 4.10 -10.58
CA ASN A 13 -13.99 2.75 -11.13
C ASN A 13 -12.85 1.94 -10.46
N GLU A 14 -12.45 2.28 -9.24
CA GLU A 14 -11.54 1.41 -8.47
C GLU A 14 -12.32 0.38 -7.67
N PRO A 15 -11.76 -0.83 -7.46
CA PRO A 15 -12.45 -1.92 -6.79
C PRO A 15 -12.82 -1.60 -5.34
N TYR A 16 -11.97 -0.87 -4.60
CA TYR A 16 -12.19 -0.54 -3.19
C TYR A 16 -13.33 0.47 -2.93
N ILE A 17 -14.02 0.96 -3.97
CA ILE A 17 -15.30 1.66 -3.77
C ILE A 17 -16.29 0.72 -3.08
N ASP A 18 -16.22 -0.57 -3.40
CA ASP A 18 -16.92 -1.62 -2.68
C ASP A 18 -15.95 -2.26 -1.68
N LEU A 19 -16.20 -2.05 -0.38
CA LEU A 19 -15.33 -2.58 0.68
C LEU A 19 -15.45 -4.10 0.84
N ASP A 20 -16.45 -4.74 0.23
CA ASP A 20 -16.58 -6.21 0.25
C ASP A 20 -15.41 -6.89 -0.50
N VAL A 21 -14.70 -6.18 -1.39
CA VAL A 21 -13.48 -6.71 -2.04
C VAL A 21 -12.38 -7.12 -1.05
N PHE A 22 -12.37 -6.51 0.15
CA PHE A 22 -11.43 -6.87 1.21
C PHE A 22 -11.85 -8.13 1.99
N LEU A 23 -13.07 -8.62 1.78
CA LEU A 23 -13.64 -9.81 2.40
C LEU A 23 -13.54 -11.06 1.52
N ASP A 24 -13.22 -10.90 0.24
CA ASP A 24 -13.08 -12.00 -0.72
C ASP A 24 -12.06 -13.06 -0.28
N THR A 25 -12.31 -14.32 -0.59
CA THR A 25 -11.40 -15.42 -0.21
C THR A 25 -10.31 -15.59 -1.25
N TYR A 26 -9.06 -15.32 -0.86
CA TYR A 26 -7.89 -15.46 -1.72
C TYR A 26 -7.08 -16.71 -1.34
N GLU A 27 -6.56 -17.43 -2.33
CA GLU A 27 -5.78 -18.67 -2.09
C GLU A 27 -4.49 -18.46 -1.30
N THR A 28 -3.89 -17.26 -1.37
CA THR A 28 -2.69 -16.91 -0.63
C THR A 28 -2.80 -15.50 -0.07
N PHE A 29 -2.48 -14.51 -0.89
CA PHE A 29 -2.70 -13.10 -0.66
C PHE A 29 -3.13 -12.46 -1.99
N GLU A 30 -3.79 -11.33 -1.91
CA GLU A 30 -4.05 -10.46 -3.04
C GLU A 30 -3.39 -9.11 -2.81
N GLU A 31 -2.90 -8.51 -3.89
CA GLU A 31 -2.30 -7.18 -3.84
C GLU A 31 -2.80 -6.39 -5.04
N PHE A 32 -3.66 -5.41 -4.77
CA PHE A 32 -4.19 -4.54 -5.83
C PHE A 32 -3.80 -3.08 -5.59
N PRO A 33 -3.42 -2.36 -6.66
CA PRO A 33 -2.99 -0.98 -6.54
C PRO A 33 -4.15 -0.06 -6.14
N LEU A 34 -3.85 0.98 -5.35
CA LEU A 34 -4.82 2.03 -5.02
C LEU A 34 -5.34 2.72 -6.28
N ILE A 35 -4.54 2.84 -7.33
CA ILE A 35 -5.02 3.41 -8.58
C ILE A 35 -4.41 2.67 -9.75
N SER A 36 -5.16 2.64 -10.86
CA SER A 36 -4.58 2.28 -12.15
C SER A 36 -3.46 3.27 -12.53
N ARG A 37 -2.20 2.87 -12.31
CA ARG A 37 -0.96 3.66 -12.49
C ARG A 37 -1.00 4.52 -13.75
N TYR A 38 -1.08 3.89 -14.92
CA TYR A 38 -0.99 4.57 -16.21
C TYR A 38 -2.20 5.44 -16.55
N ARG A 39 -3.38 5.15 -16.00
CA ARG A 39 -4.62 5.90 -16.32
C ARG A 39 -4.84 7.10 -15.42
N LYS A 40 -4.40 7.03 -14.16
CA LYS A 40 -4.73 8.03 -13.13
C LYS A 40 -3.55 8.92 -12.77
N LEU A 41 -2.32 8.42 -12.72
CA LEU A 41 -1.15 9.29 -12.52
C LEU A 41 -1.05 10.34 -13.64
N ALA A 42 -1.28 9.96 -14.90
CA ALA A 42 -1.26 10.88 -16.04
C ALA A 42 -2.27 12.04 -15.92
N LYS A 43 -3.34 11.87 -15.14
CA LYS A 43 -4.34 12.93 -14.90
C LYS A 43 -3.97 13.85 -13.74
N LEU A 44 -3.13 13.38 -12.81
CA LEU A 44 -2.70 14.10 -11.61
C LEU A 44 -1.40 14.86 -11.85
N ALA A 45 -0.45 14.25 -12.56
CA ALA A 45 0.89 14.77 -12.84
C ALA A 45 0.93 16.20 -13.45
N PRO A 46 0.00 16.62 -14.34
CA PRO A 46 0.07 17.96 -14.92
C PRO A 46 -0.14 19.11 -13.91
N ASN A 47 -0.70 18.84 -12.74
CA ASN A 47 -1.15 19.88 -11.80
C ASN A 47 -0.51 19.79 -10.41
N LEU A 48 0.31 18.78 -10.15
CA LEU A 48 0.84 18.46 -8.82
C LEU A 48 2.29 18.00 -8.91
N LYS A 49 3.09 18.35 -7.91
CA LYS A 49 4.43 17.81 -7.71
C LYS A 49 4.35 16.35 -7.27
N GLU A 50 5.39 15.58 -7.56
CA GLU A 50 5.48 14.16 -7.19
C GLU A 50 5.17 13.91 -5.71
N VAL A 51 5.76 14.70 -4.80
CA VAL A 51 5.51 14.60 -3.35
C VAL A 51 4.04 14.86 -2.98
N GLU A 52 3.37 15.79 -3.67
CA GLU A 52 1.96 16.08 -3.42
C GLU A 52 1.09 14.90 -3.87
N ILE A 53 1.43 14.29 -5.01
CA ILE A 53 0.76 13.09 -5.51
C ILE A 53 0.96 11.93 -4.54
N SER A 54 2.21 11.66 -4.13
CA SER A 54 2.53 10.66 -3.10
C SER A 54 1.69 10.83 -1.84
N ASN A 55 1.59 12.06 -1.34
CA ASN A 55 0.89 12.32 -0.08
C ASN A 55 -0.62 12.15 -0.22
N ILE A 56 -1.19 12.56 -1.34
CA ILE A 56 -2.61 12.34 -1.65
C ILE A 56 -2.90 10.84 -1.77
N LEU A 57 -2.06 10.09 -2.49
CA LEU A 57 -2.23 8.64 -2.66
C LEU A 57 -2.13 7.93 -1.31
N LEU A 58 -1.11 8.22 -0.50
CA LEU A 58 -0.96 7.62 0.82
C LEU A 58 -2.15 7.95 1.73
N SER A 59 -2.56 9.22 1.79
CA SER A 59 -3.70 9.63 2.62
C SER A 59 -4.99 8.93 2.20
N THR A 60 -5.19 8.74 0.88
CA THR A 60 -6.34 8.01 0.33
C THR A 60 -6.25 6.52 0.71
N ALA A 61 -5.08 5.89 0.55
CA ALA A 61 -4.87 4.50 0.95
C ALA A 61 -5.15 4.30 2.45
N PHE A 62 -4.67 5.20 3.31
CA PHE A 62 -4.92 5.14 4.73
C PHE A 62 -6.42 5.26 5.07
N PHE A 63 -7.11 6.21 4.44
CA PHE A 63 -8.55 6.36 4.61
C PHE A 63 -9.32 5.08 4.23
N VAL A 64 -8.99 4.49 3.09
CA VAL A 64 -9.63 3.26 2.61
C VAL A 64 -9.29 2.08 3.52
N LEU A 65 -8.02 1.93 3.93
CA LEU A 65 -7.60 0.87 4.85
C LEU A 65 -8.40 0.93 6.16
N ASN A 66 -8.49 2.11 6.79
CA ASN A 66 -9.27 2.28 8.01
C ASN A 66 -10.75 1.98 7.78
N SER A 67 -11.31 2.43 6.66
CA SER A 67 -12.70 2.17 6.31
C SER A 67 -12.96 0.68 6.13
N ALA A 68 -12.05 -0.04 5.47
CA ALA A 68 -12.11 -1.48 5.28
C ALA A 68 -12.06 -2.21 6.63
N LEU A 69 -11.12 -1.86 7.51
CA LEU A 69 -11.01 -2.46 8.85
C LEU A 69 -12.29 -2.26 9.67
N LEU A 70 -12.88 -1.05 9.65
CA LEU A 70 -14.15 -0.76 10.32
C LEU A 70 -15.32 -1.55 9.71
N HIS A 71 -15.37 -1.64 8.38
CA HIS A 71 -16.38 -2.42 7.67
C HIS A 71 -16.32 -3.91 8.03
N MET A 72 -15.11 -4.49 8.04
CA MET A 72 -14.87 -5.88 8.45
C MET A 72 -15.34 -6.14 9.88
N GLN A 73 -15.00 -5.24 10.81
CA GLN A 73 -15.46 -5.32 12.20
C GLN A 73 -16.99 -5.28 12.30
N SER A 74 -17.65 -4.40 11.54
CA SER A 74 -19.12 -4.26 11.55
C SER A 74 -19.85 -5.52 11.08
N LYS A 75 -19.20 -6.32 10.23
CA LYS A 75 -19.71 -7.59 9.69
C LYS A 75 -19.41 -8.79 10.60
N GLY A 76 -18.73 -8.58 11.73
CA GLY A 76 -18.36 -9.65 12.67
C GLY A 76 -17.26 -10.56 12.16
N HIS A 77 -16.49 -10.15 11.15
CA HIS A 77 -15.33 -10.92 10.72
C HIS A 77 -14.21 -10.80 11.76
N ASP A 78 -13.68 -11.95 12.17
CA ASP A 78 -12.52 -12.02 13.06
C ASP A 78 -11.26 -11.59 12.29
N LEU A 79 -10.71 -10.43 12.64
CA LEU A 79 -9.44 -9.92 12.12
C LEU A 79 -8.24 -10.81 12.49
N LYS A 80 -8.43 -11.83 13.34
CA LYS A 80 -7.34 -12.76 13.69
C LYS A 80 -6.91 -13.64 12.53
N GLY A 81 -7.81 -14.00 11.61
CA GLY A 81 -7.49 -14.87 10.48
C GLY A 81 -7.11 -14.14 9.18
N ARG A 82 -7.36 -12.83 9.12
CA ARG A 82 -7.15 -12.01 7.93
C ARG A 82 -6.52 -10.69 8.31
N PHE A 83 -5.45 -10.31 7.63
CA PHE A 83 -4.83 -9.01 7.84
C PHE A 83 -4.79 -8.19 6.56
N LEU A 84 -4.92 -6.88 6.75
CA LEU A 84 -4.78 -5.86 5.72
C LEU A 84 -3.54 -5.01 6.00
N ALA A 85 -2.83 -4.61 4.95
CA ALA A 85 -1.72 -3.67 5.05
C ALA A 85 -1.67 -2.77 3.81
N ILE A 86 -0.92 -1.68 3.91
CA ILE A 86 -0.48 -0.94 2.72
C ILE A 86 0.85 -1.55 2.27
N SER A 87 1.02 -1.76 0.96
CA SER A 87 2.28 -2.26 0.42
C SER A 87 2.76 -1.45 -0.79
N TYR A 88 4.04 -1.56 -1.10
CA TYR A 88 4.70 -0.92 -2.23
C TYR A 88 5.62 -1.92 -2.91
N THR A 89 5.48 -2.10 -4.23
CA THR A 89 6.20 -3.14 -5.00
C THR A 89 6.92 -2.66 -6.25
N ASN A 90 6.61 -1.45 -6.75
CA ASN A 90 7.11 -0.98 -8.04
C ASN A 90 7.84 0.36 -7.90
N PHE A 91 9.00 0.32 -7.25
CA PHE A 91 9.86 1.47 -7.04
C PHE A 91 10.57 1.86 -8.34
N ASN A 92 10.45 3.12 -8.75
CA ASN A 92 11.15 3.66 -9.90
C ASN A 92 11.99 4.88 -9.50
N PHE A 93 13.20 4.64 -9.01
CA PHE A 93 14.11 5.70 -8.59
C PHE A 93 14.67 6.53 -9.75
N SER A 94 14.48 6.09 -10.99
CA SER A 94 14.95 6.81 -12.19
C SER A 94 13.95 7.86 -12.68
N SER A 95 12.66 7.71 -12.32
CA SER A 95 11.61 8.64 -12.72
C SER A 95 11.35 9.67 -11.62
N LYS A 96 11.36 10.95 -11.99
CA LYS A 96 11.00 12.08 -11.11
C LYS A 96 9.51 12.46 -11.20
N THR A 97 8.72 11.65 -11.89
CA THR A 97 7.31 11.94 -12.18
C THR A 97 6.38 10.81 -11.76
N GLU A 98 6.94 9.68 -11.34
CA GLU A 98 6.18 8.49 -10.96
C GLU A 98 6.47 8.13 -9.50
N PRO A 99 5.69 8.66 -8.56
CA PRO A 99 5.87 8.29 -7.17
C PRO A 99 5.54 6.80 -6.96
N PRO A 100 6.07 6.17 -5.89
CA PRO A 100 5.60 4.88 -5.43
C PRO A 100 4.09 4.92 -5.19
N ILE A 101 3.36 4.00 -5.81
CA ILE A 101 1.91 3.88 -5.63
C ILE A 101 1.67 2.88 -4.49
N PRO A 102 0.89 3.24 -3.46
CA PRO A 102 0.46 2.28 -2.46
C PRO A 102 -0.50 1.26 -3.08
N ASN A 103 -0.34 0.00 -2.69
CA ASN A 103 -1.29 -1.07 -2.92
C ASN A 103 -1.98 -1.43 -1.61
N PHE A 104 -3.11 -2.12 -1.72
CA PHE A 104 -3.68 -2.84 -0.59
C PHE A 104 -3.23 -4.27 -0.63
N PHE A 105 -2.66 -4.73 0.47
CA PHE A 105 -2.29 -6.12 0.67
C PHE A 105 -3.36 -6.79 1.53
N VAL A 106 -3.95 -7.87 1.01
CA VAL A 106 -4.96 -8.68 1.69
C VAL A 106 -4.43 -10.08 1.85
N ASN A 107 -4.31 -10.58 3.07
CA ASN A 107 -3.92 -11.95 3.31
C ASN A 107 -4.97 -12.66 4.17
N SER A 108 -5.50 -13.75 3.61
CA SER A 108 -6.62 -14.50 4.16
C SER A 108 -6.19 -15.73 4.98
N ASN A 109 -4.89 -16.04 4.98
CA ASN A 109 -4.36 -17.33 5.42
C ASN A 109 -3.31 -17.24 6.53
N SER A 110 -3.04 -16.05 7.05
CA SER A 110 -2.13 -15.88 8.18
C SER A 110 -2.54 -14.72 9.05
N THR A 111 -2.25 -14.83 10.34
CA THR A 111 -2.38 -13.73 11.28
C THR A 111 -1.35 -12.65 10.99
N MET A 112 -1.62 -11.41 11.40
CA MET A 112 -0.65 -10.32 11.33
C MET A 112 0.65 -10.66 12.07
N ASP A 113 0.56 -11.37 13.19
CA ASP A 113 1.71 -11.74 14.02
C ASP A 113 2.59 -12.77 13.31
N ASP A 114 2.00 -13.83 12.75
CA ASP A 114 2.75 -14.86 12.01
C ASP A 114 3.45 -14.25 10.79
N PHE A 115 2.76 -13.37 10.08
CA PHE A 115 3.31 -12.67 8.93
C PHE A 115 4.46 -11.75 9.33
N SER A 116 4.26 -10.92 10.36
CA SER A 116 5.29 -9.99 10.87
C SER A 116 6.52 -10.75 11.36
N ASN A 117 6.34 -11.88 12.05
CA ASN A 117 7.45 -12.71 12.54
C ASN A 117 8.27 -13.32 11.38
N LYS A 118 7.60 -13.76 10.31
CA LYS A 118 8.27 -14.24 9.09
C LYS A 118 9.06 -13.15 8.37
N LEU A 119 8.63 -11.89 8.46
CA LEU A 119 9.35 -10.76 7.88
C LEU A 119 10.53 -10.32 8.75
N LYS A 120 10.36 -10.27 10.08
CA LYS A 120 11.42 -9.94 11.04
C LYS A 120 12.64 -10.84 10.88
N SER A 121 12.44 -12.15 10.71
CA SER A 121 13.54 -13.11 10.54
C SER A 121 14.33 -12.92 9.24
N LYS A 122 13.78 -12.19 8.28
CA LYS A 122 14.38 -11.91 6.98
C LYS A 122 14.87 -10.46 6.82
N GLN A 123 14.65 -9.61 7.81
CA GLN A 123 15.09 -8.22 7.74
C GLN A 123 16.62 -8.12 7.85
N LYS A 124 17.19 -7.26 7.01
CA LYS A 124 18.59 -6.82 7.15
C LYS A 124 18.67 -5.77 8.27
N SER A 125 19.85 -5.61 8.87
CA SER A 125 20.10 -4.63 9.93
C SER A 125 19.89 -3.18 9.48
N ASP A 126 20.19 -2.88 8.22
CA ASP A 126 20.07 -1.54 7.65
C ASP A 126 18.83 -1.42 6.75
N ALA A 127 18.12 -0.30 6.89
CA ALA A 127 16.99 0.02 6.03
C ALA A 127 17.47 0.29 4.59
N SER A 128 16.83 -0.37 3.63
CA SER A 128 17.03 -0.15 2.19
C SER A 128 16.59 1.23 1.74
N LEU A 129 16.89 1.59 0.50
CA LEU A 129 16.43 2.84 -0.11
C LEU A 129 14.91 2.87 -0.25
N GLU A 130 14.31 1.74 -0.62
CA GLU A 130 12.87 1.53 -0.76
C GLU A 130 12.15 1.76 0.57
N THR A 131 12.66 1.15 1.64
CA THR A 131 12.08 1.30 2.98
C THR A 131 12.22 2.74 3.49
N LYS A 132 13.36 3.39 3.26
CA LYS A 132 13.56 4.81 3.63
C LYS A 132 12.58 5.72 2.90
N LEU A 133 12.42 5.55 1.58
CA LEU A 133 11.50 6.33 0.77
C LEU A 133 10.05 6.22 1.28
N VAL A 134 9.59 5.00 1.58
CA VAL A 134 8.24 4.78 2.12
C VAL A 134 8.10 5.44 3.50
N ARG A 135 9.09 5.30 4.38
CA ARG A 135 9.04 5.92 5.71
C ARG A 135 8.98 7.44 5.64
N GLU A 136 9.81 8.06 4.81
CA GLU A 136 9.79 9.52 4.59
C GLU A 136 8.42 10.01 4.09
N GLN A 137 7.77 9.25 3.21
CA GLN A 137 6.41 9.55 2.74
C GLN A 137 5.40 9.53 3.90
N PHE A 138 5.43 8.49 4.74
CA PHE A 138 4.56 8.39 5.92
C PHE A 138 4.86 9.46 6.97
N GLU A 139 6.12 9.84 7.15
CA GLU A 139 6.51 10.95 8.03
C GLU A 139 5.96 12.28 7.53
N SER A 140 6.04 12.54 6.22
CA SER A 140 5.51 13.76 5.61
C SER A 140 3.99 13.90 5.73
N CYS A 141 3.27 12.77 5.88
CA CYS A 141 1.83 12.73 6.12
C CYS A 141 1.47 12.64 7.62
N GLY A 142 2.44 12.59 8.53
CA GLY A 142 2.19 12.43 9.97
C GLY A 142 1.66 11.05 10.36
N LEU A 143 1.80 10.04 9.50
CA LEU A 143 1.26 8.69 9.70
C LEU A 143 2.30 7.71 10.24
N SER A 144 3.60 8.02 10.14
CA SER A 144 4.70 7.12 10.54
C SER A 144 4.52 6.45 11.92
N PRO A 145 4.10 7.14 13.00
CA PRO A 145 3.91 6.51 14.31
C PRO A 145 2.82 5.43 14.38
N LEU A 146 1.88 5.43 13.42
CA LEU A 146 0.77 4.48 13.38
C LEU A 146 1.16 3.16 12.72
N PHE A 147 2.33 3.09 12.08
CA PHE A 147 2.70 1.95 11.24
C PHE A 147 4.03 1.34 11.66
N THR A 148 4.12 0.02 11.50
CA THR A 148 5.38 -0.71 11.48
C THR A 148 5.74 -1.10 10.05
N PHE A 149 6.99 -0.88 9.67
CA PHE A 149 7.47 -1.10 8.31
C PHE A 149 8.30 -2.39 8.21
N TYR A 150 8.01 -3.19 7.18
CA TYR A 150 8.76 -4.39 6.86
C TYR A 150 9.13 -4.46 5.38
N GLU A 151 10.27 -5.08 5.08
CA GLU A 151 10.66 -5.38 3.70
C GLU A 151 10.69 -6.89 3.46
N SER A 152 10.25 -7.29 2.28
CA SER A 152 10.54 -8.59 1.68
C SER A 152 11.23 -8.37 0.33
N ARG A 153 12.33 -9.09 0.10
CA ARG A 153 13.08 -9.05 -1.14
C ARG A 153 13.30 -10.48 -1.64
N PHE A 154 13.03 -10.71 -2.92
CA PHE A 154 13.27 -12.00 -3.56
C PHE A 154 13.64 -11.79 -5.04
N LEU A 155 14.52 -12.64 -5.54
CA LEU A 155 14.93 -12.63 -6.94
C LEU A 155 13.83 -13.28 -7.78
N ASP A 156 13.33 -12.59 -8.79
CA ASP A 156 12.49 -13.21 -9.82
C ASP A 156 13.41 -13.88 -10.86
N PRO A 157 13.40 -15.22 -10.97
CA PRO A 157 14.26 -15.92 -11.91
C PRO A 157 13.90 -15.65 -13.38
N THR A 158 12.69 -15.14 -13.66
CA THR A 158 12.19 -14.90 -15.01
C THR A 158 12.79 -13.64 -15.64
N CYS A 159 12.90 -12.57 -14.86
CA CYS A 159 13.52 -11.31 -15.30
C CYS A 159 14.92 -11.09 -14.71
N ASN A 160 15.36 -11.93 -13.77
CA ASN A 160 16.62 -11.79 -13.04
C ASN A 160 16.74 -10.43 -12.31
N GLU A 161 15.62 -9.94 -11.79
CA GLU A 161 15.53 -8.70 -11.01
C GLU A 161 15.07 -8.99 -9.58
N ASP A 162 15.57 -8.19 -8.64
CA ASP A 162 15.08 -8.20 -7.26
C ASP A 162 13.68 -7.58 -7.22
N ILE A 163 12.68 -8.38 -6.84
CA ILE A 163 11.37 -7.86 -6.46
C ILE A 163 11.44 -7.45 -4.99
N VAL A 164 11.25 -6.15 -4.77
CA VAL A 164 11.25 -5.54 -3.44
C VAL A 164 9.84 -5.13 -3.08
N ARG A 165 9.37 -5.62 -1.93
CA ARG A 165 8.08 -5.25 -1.36
C ARG A 165 8.26 -4.65 0.02
N VAL A 166 7.79 -3.43 0.19
CA VAL A 166 7.71 -2.76 1.50
C VAL A 166 6.28 -2.81 1.98
N TYR A 167 6.07 -3.30 3.19
CA TYR A 167 4.77 -3.35 3.88
C TYR A 167 4.75 -2.28 4.97
N ALA A 168 3.67 -1.52 5.04
CA ALA A 168 3.30 -0.67 6.16
C ALA A 168 2.08 -1.30 6.85
N ILE A 169 2.32 -1.90 8.01
CA ILE A 169 1.32 -2.59 8.82
C ILE A 169 0.83 -1.63 9.90
N LEU A 170 -0.48 -1.43 9.99
CA LEU A 170 -1.10 -0.57 11.00
C LEU A 170 -0.99 -1.23 12.38
N ASN A 171 -0.55 -0.47 13.39
CA ASN A 171 -0.34 -0.92 14.77
C ASN A 171 -1.63 -1.02 15.59
#